data_AF-A0A7V4AMC0-F1
#
_entry.id   AF-A0A7V4AMC0-F1
#
_cell.length_a   1.000
_cell.length_b   1.000
_cell.length_c   1.000
_cell.angle_alpha   90.00
_cell.angle_beta   90.00
_cell.angle_gamma   90.00
#
_symmetry.space_group_name_H-M   'P 1'
#
loop_
_entity.id
_entity.type
_entity.pdbx_description
1 polymer ?
#
loop_
_entity_poly.entity_id
_entity_poly.type
_entity_poly.pdbx_seq_one_letter_code
_entity_poly.pdbx_strand_id
1 'polypeptide(L)'
;PLGPLTLTLSQVEGTWHLGLGGEDYVLENTLVIPWEDLEVLAVREGDLLHLRLEARSGLRLYELLAEGRMLALLLSPNQDYVYLRLLRALSARLKGEFSPQAFGPELAEKYRQAPWEALQDFARKVLELALKRLGGADPAPLLQEVGQAMGQEQEAQVLAEALREYLGRRPPTRETLGGEVHLLSIGAEPLALKVGQTVLSLRPRNAPSGDPQEDVLYVGQAGEIPRRLKDLLVYRLPEGTVVLAREGRRLAYLVMGNP
;
A
#
# COMPACT_ATOMS: atom_id res chain seq x y z
N PRO A 1 -17.26 -14.08 -4.26
CA PRO A 1 -17.22 -15.35 -5.00
C PRO A 1 -16.20 -15.25 -6.14
N LEU A 2 -15.04 -15.90 -5.99
CA LEU A 2 -14.17 -16.16 -7.14
C LEU A 2 -15.03 -16.91 -8.17
N GLY A 3 -15.08 -16.41 -9.40
CA GLY A 3 -15.71 -17.17 -10.50
C GLY A 3 -15.01 -18.51 -10.70
N PRO A 4 -15.54 -19.39 -11.56
CA PRO A 4 -14.85 -20.65 -11.85
C PRO A 4 -13.45 -20.38 -12.40
N LEU A 5 -12.42 -20.83 -11.67
CA LEU A 5 -11.04 -20.87 -12.15
C LEU A 5 -10.99 -21.82 -13.35
N THR A 6 -10.74 -21.27 -14.54
CA THR A 6 -10.61 -22.06 -15.76
C THR A 6 -9.13 -22.27 -16.07
N LEU A 7 -8.72 -23.52 -16.04
CA LEU A 7 -7.38 -23.97 -16.42
C LEU A 7 -7.49 -24.78 -17.71
N THR A 8 -6.66 -24.47 -18.69
CA THR A 8 -6.62 -25.19 -19.97
C THR A 8 -5.30 -25.94 -20.05
N LEU A 9 -5.32 -27.25 -20.20
CA LEU A 9 -4.10 -28.00 -20.50
C LEU A 9 -4.03 -28.23 -22.01
N SER A 10 -2.93 -27.85 -22.64
CA SER A 10 -2.70 -28.08 -24.07
C SER A 10 -1.31 -28.67 -24.31
N GLN A 11 -1.13 -29.32 -25.46
CA GLN A 11 0.16 -29.83 -25.90
C GLN A 11 0.42 -29.35 -27.33
N VAL A 12 1.57 -28.70 -27.52
CA VAL A 12 2.01 -28.18 -28.83
C VAL A 12 3.42 -28.68 -29.08
N GLU A 13 3.62 -29.37 -30.21
CA GLU A 13 4.92 -29.91 -30.63
C GLU A 13 5.62 -30.79 -29.55
N GLY A 14 4.82 -31.49 -28.74
CA GLY A 14 5.31 -32.34 -27.65
C GLY A 14 5.50 -31.63 -26.31
N THR A 15 5.46 -30.30 -26.30
CA THR A 15 5.57 -29.46 -25.09
C THR A 15 4.19 -29.25 -24.47
N TRP A 16 4.08 -29.41 -23.16
CA TRP A 16 2.84 -29.17 -22.43
C TRP A 16 2.74 -27.71 -22.00
N HIS A 17 1.54 -27.17 -22.04
CA HIS A 17 1.23 -25.81 -21.62
C HIS A 17 0.00 -25.82 -20.70
N LEU A 18 0.04 -24.98 -19.66
CA LEU A 18 -1.08 -24.70 -18.79
C LEU A 18 -1.55 -23.26 -19.05
N GLY A 19 -2.74 -23.12 -19.60
CA GLY A 19 -3.43 -21.86 -19.82
C GLY A 19 -4.19 -21.40 -18.58
N LEU A 20 -3.96 -20.17 -18.14
CA LEU A 20 -4.62 -19.55 -17.01
C LEU A 20 -4.83 -18.06 -17.27
N GLY A 21 -6.06 -17.56 -17.11
CA GLY A 21 -6.35 -16.13 -17.25
C GLY A 21 -6.11 -15.56 -18.65
N GLY A 22 -6.13 -16.41 -19.68
CA GLY A 22 -5.83 -16.03 -21.07
C GLY A 22 -4.34 -16.00 -21.42
N GLU A 23 -3.45 -16.36 -20.48
CA GLU A 23 -2.02 -16.56 -20.72
C GLU A 23 -1.70 -18.07 -20.73
N ASP A 24 -0.78 -18.51 -21.61
CA ASP A 24 -0.29 -19.89 -21.67
C ASP A 24 1.12 -19.99 -21.09
N TYR A 25 1.32 -20.95 -20.18
CA TYR A 25 2.58 -21.17 -19.47
C TYR A 25 3.15 -22.54 -19.78
N VAL A 26 4.43 -22.63 -20.15
CA VAL A 26 5.11 -23.90 -20.42
C VAL A 26 5.17 -24.76 -19.14
N LEU A 27 4.72 -26.00 -19.24
CA LEU A 27 4.67 -26.98 -18.15
C LEU A 27 5.65 -28.13 -18.43
N GLU A 28 6.85 -28.05 -17.87
CA GLU A 28 7.86 -29.12 -18.00
C GLU A 28 7.64 -30.22 -16.95
N ASN A 29 7.96 -29.93 -15.68
CA ASN A 29 7.77 -30.84 -14.54
C ASN A 29 6.96 -30.19 -13.43
N THR A 30 7.35 -28.99 -13.02
CA THR A 30 6.66 -28.19 -12.00
C THR A 30 6.54 -26.77 -12.49
N LEU A 31 5.36 -26.18 -12.30
CA LEU A 31 5.04 -24.82 -12.69
C LEU A 31 4.28 -24.15 -11.55
N VAL A 32 4.66 -22.92 -11.23
CA VAL A 32 4.01 -22.12 -10.20
C VAL A 32 3.51 -20.85 -10.88
N ILE A 33 2.19 -20.70 -10.98
CA ILE A 33 1.54 -19.56 -11.62
C ILE A 33 0.88 -18.68 -10.55
N PRO A 34 1.35 -17.45 -10.34
CA PRO A 34 0.63 -16.51 -9.49
C PRO A 34 -0.68 -16.07 -10.18
N TRP A 35 -1.81 -16.21 -9.50
CA TRP A 35 -3.14 -15.82 -10.00
C TRP A 35 -3.97 -15.15 -8.91
N GLU A 36 -4.15 -13.83 -9.02
CA GLU A 36 -4.86 -13.01 -8.01
C GLU A 36 -4.27 -13.13 -6.59
N ASP A 37 -5.07 -13.60 -5.62
CA ASP A 37 -4.66 -13.94 -4.26
C ASP A 37 -4.19 -15.39 -4.10
N LEU A 38 -4.13 -16.13 -5.21
CA LEU A 38 -3.81 -17.55 -5.24
C LEU A 38 -2.54 -17.82 -6.03
N GLU A 39 -1.98 -18.99 -5.78
CA GLU A 39 -0.86 -19.56 -6.49
C GLU A 39 -1.30 -20.93 -6.98
N VAL A 40 -1.27 -21.12 -8.30
CA VAL A 40 -1.49 -22.41 -8.93
C VAL A 40 -0.15 -23.12 -9.01
N LEU A 41 0.04 -24.12 -8.18
CA LEU A 41 1.11 -25.10 -8.34
C LEU A 41 0.59 -26.22 -9.24
N ALA A 42 1.23 -26.40 -10.38
CA ALA A 42 1.02 -27.49 -11.31
C ALA A 42 2.25 -28.40 -11.31
N VAL A 43 2.07 -29.70 -11.09
CA VAL A 43 3.13 -30.70 -11.20
C VAL A 43 2.68 -31.77 -12.19
N ARG A 44 3.53 -32.05 -13.18
CA ARG A 44 3.33 -33.07 -14.19
C ARG A 44 4.24 -34.24 -13.91
N GLU A 45 3.66 -35.42 -13.76
CA GLU A 45 4.40 -36.67 -13.58
C GLU A 45 3.85 -37.72 -14.55
N GLY A 46 4.58 -37.98 -15.64
CA GLY A 46 4.10 -38.82 -16.74
C GLY A 46 2.83 -38.25 -17.38
N ASP A 47 1.72 -38.96 -17.26
CA ASP A 47 0.41 -38.57 -17.79
C ASP A 47 -0.50 -37.91 -16.72
N LEU A 48 0.02 -37.71 -15.51
CA LEU A 48 -0.73 -37.09 -14.41
C LEU A 48 -0.42 -35.60 -14.30
N LEU A 49 -1.46 -34.81 -14.03
CA LEU A 49 -1.35 -33.40 -13.66
C LEU A 49 -1.92 -33.20 -12.25
N HIS A 50 -1.05 -32.82 -11.32
CA HIS A 50 -1.43 -32.37 -9.99
C HIS A 50 -1.58 -30.86 -9.99
N LEU A 51 -2.73 -30.38 -9.54
CA LEU A 51 -3.00 -28.95 -9.37
C LEU A 51 -3.28 -28.67 -7.90
N ARG A 52 -2.58 -27.69 -7.35
CA ARG A 52 -2.82 -27.15 -6.02
C ARG A 52 -3.02 -25.64 -6.14
N LEU A 53 -4.07 -25.15 -5.49
CA LEU A 53 -4.38 -23.74 -5.41
C LEU A 53 -4.13 -23.30 -3.97
N GLU A 54 -3.17 -22.41 -3.74
CA GLU A 54 -2.84 -21.91 -2.41
C GLU A 54 -3.01 -20.41 -2.32
N ALA A 55 -3.48 -19.89 -1.20
CA ALA A 55 -3.46 -18.45 -0.94
C ALA A 55 -2.01 -17.95 -0.90
N ARG A 56 -1.70 -16.95 -1.73
CA ARG A 56 -0.42 -16.24 -1.67
C ARG A 56 -0.34 -15.43 -0.40
N SER A 57 0.85 -15.42 0.21
CA SER A 57 1.13 -14.54 1.35
C SER A 57 0.77 -13.10 0.98
N GLY A 58 -0.26 -12.57 1.64
CA GLY A 58 -0.65 -11.16 1.54
C GLY A 58 0.21 -10.26 2.42
N LEU A 59 1.27 -10.78 3.04
CA LEU A 59 2.07 -10.09 4.05
C LEU A 59 2.54 -8.72 3.55
N ARG A 60 3.09 -8.64 2.33
CA ARG A 60 3.60 -7.38 1.80
C ARG A 60 2.48 -6.36 1.55
N LEU A 61 1.37 -6.78 0.93
CA LEU A 61 0.20 -5.92 0.72
C LEU A 61 -0.39 -5.47 2.05
N TYR A 62 -0.46 -6.35 3.06
CA TYR A 62 -0.89 -6.03 4.40
C TYR A 62 0.00 -4.97 5.06
N GLU A 63 1.32 -5.14 5.00
CA GLU A 63 2.29 -4.17 5.50
C GLU A 63 2.15 -2.81 4.81
N LEU A 64 2.00 -2.80 3.49
CA LEU A 64 1.82 -1.58 2.69
C LEU A 64 0.50 -0.89 3.02
N LEU A 65 -0.59 -1.64 3.20
CA LEU A 65 -1.87 -1.07 3.61
C LEU A 65 -1.80 -0.47 5.01
N ALA A 66 -1.19 -1.17 5.98
CA ALA A 66 -0.99 -0.64 7.33
C ALA A 66 -0.13 0.64 7.32
N GLU A 67 0.95 0.65 6.52
CA GLU A 67 1.77 1.84 6.29
C GLU A 67 0.94 2.96 5.65
N GLY A 68 0.10 2.63 4.67
CA GLY A 68 -0.77 3.58 4.00
C GLY A 68 -1.83 4.21 4.91
N ARG A 69 -2.39 3.46 5.87
CA ARG A 69 -3.29 4.02 6.90
C ARG A 69 -2.58 5.06 7.74
N MET A 70 -1.34 4.76 8.16
CA MET A 70 -0.50 5.71 8.90
C MET A 70 -0.18 6.94 8.05
N LEU A 71 0.22 6.76 6.79
CA LEU A 71 0.51 7.86 5.88
C LEU A 71 -0.72 8.74 5.62
N ALA A 72 -1.92 8.17 5.51
CA ALA A 72 -3.15 8.94 5.36
C ALA A 72 -3.41 9.86 6.55
N LEU A 73 -3.16 9.40 7.78
CA LEU A 73 -3.22 10.25 8.98
C LEU A 73 -2.16 11.35 8.94
N LEU A 74 -0.90 10.99 8.68
CA LEU A 74 0.22 11.94 8.65
C LEU A 74 0.06 13.01 7.57
N LEU A 75 -0.48 12.64 6.41
CA LEU A 75 -0.67 13.53 5.27
C LEU A 75 -2.02 14.27 5.30
N SER A 76 -2.79 14.13 6.38
CA SER A 76 -3.98 14.94 6.61
C SER A 76 -3.58 16.42 6.65
N PRO A 77 -4.26 17.31 5.90
CA PRO A 77 -3.95 18.73 5.88
C PRO A 77 -4.50 19.44 7.13
N ASN A 78 -5.33 18.74 7.93
CA ASN A 78 -5.98 19.30 9.10
C ASN A 78 -4.94 19.87 10.06
N GLN A 79 -5.26 21.06 10.60
CA GLN A 79 -4.41 21.78 11.55
C GLN A 79 -2.95 21.89 11.08
N ASP A 80 -2.77 22.22 9.79
CA ASP A 80 -1.45 22.41 9.18
C ASP A 80 -0.56 21.17 9.29
N TYR A 81 -1.09 20.01 8.88
CA TYR A 81 -0.38 18.72 8.92
C TYR A 81 0.13 18.36 10.32
N VAL A 82 -0.70 18.58 11.33
CA VAL A 82 -0.35 18.41 12.75
C VAL A 82 0.30 17.05 13.04
N TYR A 83 -0.23 15.96 12.51
CA TYR A 83 0.29 14.62 12.76
C TYR A 83 1.69 14.41 12.18
N LEU A 84 1.98 14.94 10.98
CA LEU A 84 3.33 14.91 10.41
C LEU A 84 4.30 15.78 11.22
N ARG A 85 3.86 16.95 11.70
CA ARG A 85 4.67 17.82 12.56
C ARG A 85 4.99 17.13 13.90
N LEU A 86 3.99 16.52 14.55
CA LEU A 86 4.15 15.74 15.79
C LEU A 86 5.10 14.55 15.60
N LEU A 87 4.97 13.78 14.51
CA LEU A 87 5.85 12.64 14.25
C LEU A 87 7.32 13.10 14.05
N ARG A 88 7.53 14.23 13.37
CA ARG A 88 8.87 14.81 13.23
C ARG A 88 9.43 15.29 14.56
N ALA A 89 8.60 15.94 15.36
CA ALA A 89 8.96 16.40 16.70
C ALA A 89 9.33 15.22 17.62
N LEU A 90 8.53 14.13 17.60
CA LEU A 90 8.85 12.87 18.27
C LEU A 90 10.20 12.31 17.80
N SER A 91 10.42 12.25 16.49
CA SER A 91 11.68 11.76 15.93
C SER A 91 12.88 12.59 16.38
N ALA A 92 12.73 13.92 16.48
CA ALA A 92 13.76 14.83 16.97
C ALA A 92 13.98 14.69 18.49
N ARG A 93 12.91 14.53 19.26
CA ARG A 93 12.93 14.24 20.69
C ARG A 93 13.66 12.94 21.02
N LEU A 94 13.42 11.89 20.24
CA LEU A 94 14.13 10.61 20.34
C LEU A 94 15.62 10.73 19.98
N LYS A 95 16.00 11.72 19.16
CA LYS A 95 17.40 12.04 18.86
C LYS A 95 18.06 12.90 19.95
N GLY A 96 17.28 13.51 20.84
CA GLY A 96 17.76 14.46 21.85
C GLY A 96 17.78 15.92 21.40
N GLU A 97 17.19 16.26 20.26
CA GLU A 97 17.21 17.61 19.65
C GLU A 97 15.78 18.16 19.50
N PHE A 98 15.07 18.40 20.61
CA PHE A 98 13.68 18.89 20.57
C PHE A 98 13.56 20.36 20.95
N SER A 99 13.01 21.16 20.04
CA SER A 99 12.53 22.52 20.27
C SER A 99 11.11 22.63 19.69
N PRO A 100 10.08 22.89 20.50
CA PRO A 100 8.69 22.94 20.03
C PRO A 100 8.45 23.94 18.90
N GLN A 101 9.12 25.10 18.97
CA GLN A 101 8.98 26.18 18.00
C GLN A 101 9.43 25.77 16.59
N ALA A 102 10.37 24.83 16.47
CA ALA A 102 10.83 24.32 15.17
C ALA A 102 9.79 23.45 14.45
N PHE A 103 8.72 23.02 15.15
CA PHE A 103 7.65 22.17 14.63
C PHE A 103 6.28 22.87 14.66
N GLY A 104 6.26 24.20 14.73
CA GLY A 104 5.06 25.03 14.62
C GLY A 104 4.38 25.00 13.24
N PRO A 105 3.21 25.67 13.10
CA PRO A 105 2.44 25.71 11.85
C PRO A 105 3.22 26.25 10.65
N GLU A 106 4.22 27.11 10.85
CA GLU A 106 5.05 27.68 9.79
C GLU A 106 5.79 26.60 8.99
N LEU A 107 6.05 25.44 9.61
CA LEU A 107 6.67 24.30 8.95
C LEU A 107 5.75 23.70 7.87
N ALA A 108 4.43 23.85 8.01
CA ALA A 108 3.44 23.29 7.10
C ALA A 108 3.41 23.97 5.73
N GLU A 109 3.86 25.22 5.64
CA GLU A 109 4.02 25.92 4.34
C GLU A 109 4.90 25.13 3.39
N LYS A 110 5.99 24.53 3.91
CA LYS A 110 6.88 23.67 3.12
C LYS A 110 6.18 22.42 2.61
N TYR A 111 5.25 21.87 3.37
CA TYR A 111 4.48 20.69 2.97
C TYR A 111 3.46 21.04 1.90
N ARG A 112 2.77 22.18 2.03
CA ARG A 112 1.79 22.65 1.03
C ARG A 112 2.41 22.92 -0.33
N GLN A 113 3.65 23.39 -0.36
CA GLN A 113 4.38 23.68 -1.60
C GLN A 113 5.02 22.45 -2.25
N ALA A 114 5.18 21.35 -1.50
CA ALA A 114 5.81 20.14 -2.02
C ALA A 114 4.85 19.41 -3.00
N PRO A 115 5.36 18.89 -4.14
CA PRO A 115 4.60 17.95 -4.95
C PRO A 115 4.13 16.77 -4.10
N TRP A 116 2.89 16.30 -4.34
CA TRP A 116 2.28 15.26 -3.50
C TRP A 116 3.13 14.00 -3.36
N GLU A 117 3.73 13.54 -4.45
CA GLU A 117 4.60 12.37 -4.47
C GLU A 117 5.83 12.57 -3.56
N ALA A 118 6.45 13.76 -3.63
CA ALA A 118 7.59 14.11 -2.78
C ALA A 118 7.18 14.24 -1.30
N LEU A 119 5.99 14.76 -1.02
CA LEU A 119 5.47 14.87 0.35
C LEU A 119 5.17 13.48 0.95
N GLN A 120 4.59 12.56 0.17
CA GLN A 120 4.36 11.19 0.60
C GLN A 120 5.67 10.45 0.86
N ASP A 121 6.64 10.53 -0.06
CA ASP A 121 7.97 9.93 0.11
C ASP A 121 8.68 10.49 1.36
N PHE A 122 8.52 11.80 1.62
CA PHE A 122 9.03 12.44 2.82
C PHE A 122 8.37 11.91 4.10
N ALA A 123 7.04 11.84 4.14
CA ALA A 123 6.30 11.32 5.30
C ALA A 123 6.68 9.86 5.60
N ARG A 124 6.82 9.04 4.56
CA ARG A 124 7.30 7.65 4.66
C ARG A 124 8.67 7.55 5.32
N LYS A 125 9.61 8.38 4.85
CA LYS A 125 10.97 8.44 5.42
C LYS A 125 10.98 8.93 6.87
N VAL A 126 10.13 9.89 7.21
CA VAL A 126 9.99 10.38 8.59
C VAL A 126 9.44 9.28 9.51
N LEU A 127 8.43 8.54 9.06
CA LEU A 127 7.87 7.39 9.78
C LEU A 127 8.93 6.31 10.01
N GLU A 128 9.63 5.88 8.96
CA GLU A 128 10.71 4.90 9.06
C GLU A 128 11.76 5.34 10.10
N LEU A 129 12.20 6.60 10.04
CA LEU A 129 13.20 7.14 10.95
C LEU A 129 12.71 7.21 12.40
N ALA A 130 11.45 7.63 12.61
CA ALA A 130 10.85 7.68 13.95
C ALA A 130 10.75 6.27 14.56
N LEU A 131 10.28 5.29 13.79
CA LEU A 131 10.17 3.90 14.23
C LEU A 131 11.54 3.29 14.55
N LYS A 132 12.54 3.55 13.70
CA LYS A 132 13.92 3.10 13.94
C LYS A 132 14.48 3.63 15.25
N ARG A 133 14.21 4.90 15.58
CA ARG A 133 14.67 5.53 16.82
C ARG A 133 13.87 5.07 18.04
N LEU A 134 12.58 4.80 17.87
CA LEU A 134 11.70 4.32 18.93
C LEU A 134 12.09 2.90 19.38
N GLY A 135 12.61 2.06 18.47
CA GLY A 135 13.20 0.77 18.83
C GLY A 135 12.23 -0.22 19.47
N GLY A 136 10.91 -0.06 19.21
CA GLY A 136 9.86 -0.89 19.81
C GLY A 136 9.34 -0.39 21.16
N ALA A 137 9.83 0.74 21.68
CA ALA A 137 9.25 1.38 22.85
C ALA A 137 7.82 1.88 22.56
N ASP A 138 7.01 1.98 23.61
CA ASP A 138 5.68 2.57 23.52
C ASP A 138 5.80 4.07 23.13
N PRO A 139 5.20 4.52 22.02
CA PRO A 139 5.31 5.92 21.58
C PRO A 139 4.54 6.90 22.47
N ALA A 140 3.55 6.45 23.25
CA ALA A 140 2.59 7.37 23.88
C ALA A 140 3.19 8.33 24.92
N PRO A 141 4.08 7.92 25.85
CA PRO A 141 4.62 8.86 26.83
C PRO A 141 5.42 10.00 26.18
N LEU A 142 6.22 9.68 25.15
CA LEU A 142 7.00 10.67 24.42
C LEU A 142 6.14 11.56 23.52
N LEU A 143 5.11 11.00 22.89
CA LEU A 143 4.15 11.80 22.13
C LEU A 143 3.36 12.74 23.03
N GLN A 144 2.96 12.30 24.22
CA GLN A 144 2.28 13.16 25.19
C GLN A 144 3.16 14.35 25.58
N GLU A 145 4.44 14.11 25.90
CA GLU A 145 5.40 15.17 26.22
C GLU A 145 5.55 16.18 25.05
N VAL A 146 5.73 15.67 23.83
CA VAL A 146 5.86 16.50 22.63
C VAL A 146 4.57 17.26 22.32
N GLY A 147 3.42 16.61 22.45
CA GLY A 147 2.10 17.18 22.25
C GLY A 147 1.82 18.32 23.21
N GLN A 148 2.11 18.14 24.50
CA GLN A 148 1.98 19.20 25.51
C GLN A 148 2.87 20.40 25.19
N ALA A 149 4.12 20.15 24.83
CA ALA A 149 5.05 21.21 24.50
C ALA A 149 4.66 21.99 23.23
N MET A 150 3.89 21.37 22.33
CA MET A 150 3.36 21.98 21.10
C MET A 150 1.92 22.51 21.25
N GLY A 151 1.24 22.27 22.37
CA GLY A 151 -0.18 22.58 22.55
C GLY A 151 -1.11 21.78 21.64
N GLN A 152 -0.79 20.49 21.45
CA GLN A 152 -1.46 19.55 20.53
C GLN A 152 -1.64 18.18 21.22
N GLU A 153 -2.10 18.18 22.49
CA GLU A 153 -2.20 16.95 23.27
C GLU A 153 -3.17 15.93 22.67
N GLN A 154 -4.31 16.40 22.17
CA GLN A 154 -5.33 15.53 21.60
C GLN A 154 -4.83 14.82 20.35
N GLU A 155 -4.17 15.55 19.45
CA GLU A 155 -3.60 15.03 18.22
C GLU A 155 -2.42 14.10 18.52
N ALA A 156 -1.63 14.39 19.55
CA ALA A 156 -0.58 13.51 20.01
C ALA A 156 -1.12 12.18 20.55
N GLN A 157 -2.25 12.20 21.26
CA GLN A 157 -2.92 10.97 21.71
C GLN A 157 -3.41 10.14 20.53
N VAL A 158 -4.11 10.76 19.57
CA VAL A 158 -4.58 10.08 18.35
C VAL A 158 -3.41 9.45 17.58
N LEU A 159 -2.30 10.18 17.42
CA LEU A 159 -1.10 9.66 16.77
C LEU A 159 -0.46 8.51 17.56
N ALA A 160 -0.46 8.58 18.89
CA ALA A 160 0.10 7.52 19.74
C ALA A 160 -0.71 6.23 19.62
N GLU A 161 -2.04 6.33 19.64
CA GLU A 161 -2.94 5.19 19.44
C GLU A 161 -2.74 4.57 18.05
N ALA A 162 -2.70 5.39 17.01
CA ALA A 162 -2.44 4.93 15.65
C ALA A 162 -1.06 4.24 15.53
N LEU A 163 -0.01 4.79 16.13
CA LEU A 163 1.33 4.18 16.09
C LEU A 163 1.38 2.88 16.88
N ARG A 164 0.68 2.78 18.02
CA ARG A 164 0.57 1.53 18.78
C ARG A 164 -0.13 0.45 17.98
N GLU A 165 -1.24 0.78 17.32
CA GLU A 165 -1.94 -0.16 16.43
C GLU A 165 -1.01 -0.59 15.28
N TYR A 166 -0.33 0.37 14.66
CA TYR A 166 0.62 0.09 13.60
C TYR A 166 1.76 -0.82 14.09
N LEU A 167 2.38 -0.56 15.24
CA LEU A 167 3.47 -1.37 15.80
C LEU A 167 3.01 -2.74 16.31
N GLY A 168 1.81 -2.82 16.86
CA GLY A 168 1.20 -4.03 17.41
C GLY A 168 0.55 -4.93 16.36
N ARG A 169 0.58 -4.53 15.08
CA ARG A 169 0.00 -5.28 13.97
C ARG A 169 0.55 -6.69 13.94
N ARG A 170 -0.34 -7.67 13.84
CA ARG A 170 0.03 -9.06 13.59
C ARG A 170 -0.29 -9.36 12.13
N PRO A 171 0.67 -9.86 11.34
CA PRO A 171 0.36 -10.31 10.01
C PRO A 171 -0.74 -11.38 10.04
N PRO A 172 -1.69 -11.36 9.08
CA PRO A 172 -2.64 -12.44 8.95
C PRO A 172 -1.89 -13.76 8.73
N THR A 173 -2.24 -14.78 9.51
CA THR A 173 -1.52 -16.06 9.54
C THR A 173 -1.77 -16.93 8.30
N ARG A 174 -2.86 -16.68 7.54
CA ARG A 174 -3.14 -17.31 6.23
C ARG A 174 -4.43 -16.86 5.53
N GLU A 175 -5.28 -16.03 6.14
CA GLU A 175 -6.64 -15.79 5.63
C GLU A 175 -6.93 -14.30 5.44
N THR A 176 -6.99 -13.87 4.17
CA THR A 176 -7.55 -12.60 3.66
C THR A 176 -7.04 -11.29 4.28
N LEU A 177 -6.93 -10.23 3.50
CA LEU A 177 -6.48 -8.91 4.00
C LEU A 177 -7.54 -8.20 4.89
N GLY A 178 -8.60 -8.90 5.31
CA GLY A 178 -9.77 -8.36 6.01
C GLY A 178 -10.89 -7.96 5.05
N GLY A 179 -12.15 -7.99 5.52
CA GLY A 179 -13.35 -7.76 4.68
C GLY A 179 -13.50 -6.34 4.11
N GLU A 180 -12.75 -5.37 4.64
CA GLU A 180 -12.71 -3.99 4.16
C GLU A 180 -11.68 -3.77 3.03
N VAL A 181 -10.81 -4.75 2.79
CA VAL A 181 -9.77 -4.67 1.78
C VAL A 181 -10.26 -5.29 0.49
N HIS A 182 -10.24 -4.49 -0.57
CA HIS A 182 -10.56 -4.91 -1.91
C HIS A 182 -9.28 -5.29 -2.65
N LEU A 183 -9.35 -6.35 -3.45
CA LEU A 183 -8.24 -6.88 -4.24
C LEU A 183 -8.58 -6.83 -5.72
N LEU A 184 -7.58 -6.46 -6.53
CA LEU A 184 -7.67 -6.35 -7.99
C LEU A 184 -6.38 -6.89 -8.61
N SER A 185 -6.51 -7.52 -9.78
CA SER A 185 -5.38 -7.92 -10.62
C SER A 185 -5.16 -6.90 -11.73
N ILE A 186 -3.95 -6.36 -11.84
CA ILE A 186 -3.54 -5.39 -12.85
C ILE A 186 -3.21 -6.16 -14.13
N GLY A 187 -4.05 -6.00 -15.15
CA GLY A 187 -3.81 -6.46 -16.52
C GLY A 187 -3.19 -5.38 -17.40
N ALA A 188 -3.16 -5.63 -18.72
CA ALA A 188 -2.71 -4.65 -19.71
C ALA A 188 -3.72 -3.52 -19.97
N GLU A 189 -4.99 -3.74 -19.63
CA GLU A 189 -6.07 -2.77 -19.82
C GLU A 189 -6.23 -1.84 -18.62
N PRO A 190 -6.68 -0.59 -18.83
CA PRO A 190 -7.06 0.31 -17.75
C PRO A 190 -8.19 -0.27 -16.87
N LEU A 191 -8.04 -0.15 -15.55
CA LEU A 191 -9.08 -0.51 -14.59
C LEU A 191 -9.77 0.75 -14.05
N ALA A 192 -11.07 0.62 -13.77
CA ALA A 192 -11.86 1.66 -13.13
C ALA A 192 -12.18 1.27 -11.69
N LEU A 193 -11.80 2.12 -10.74
CA LEU A 193 -12.03 1.95 -9.31
C LEU A 193 -13.06 2.96 -8.84
N LYS A 194 -14.26 2.49 -8.49
CA LYS A 194 -15.36 3.34 -8.04
C LYS A 194 -15.30 3.51 -6.51
N VAL A 195 -15.13 4.75 -6.07
CA VAL A 195 -15.11 5.14 -4.64
C VAL A 195 -16.20 6.16 -4.43
N GLY A 196 -17.32 5.73 -3.86
CA GLY A 196 -18.52 6.55 -3.75
C GLY A 196 -19.02 7.00 -5.14
N GLN A 197 -18.99 8.31 -5.38
CA GLN A 197 -19.35 8.92 -6.67
C GLN A 197 -18.15 9.13 -7.59
N THR A 198 -16.93 8.99 -7.06
CA THR A 198 -15.69 9.21 -7.81
C THR A 198 -15.23 7.93 -8.51
N VAL A 199 -14.70 8.06 -9.72
CA VAL A 199 -14.09 6.95 -10.47
C VAL A 199 -12.61 7.26 -10.72
N LEU A 200 -11.74 6.46 -10.11
CA LEU A 200 -10.30 6.49 -10.35
C LEU A 200 -9.94 5.55 -11.50
N SER A 201 -9.19 6.06 -12.48
CA SER A 201 -8.62 5.28 -13.57
C SER A 201 -7.22 4.81 -13.20
N LEU A 202 -7.03 3.51 -13.18
CA LEU A 202 -5.74 2.82 -13.00
C LEU A 202 -5.22 2.45 -14.38
N ARG A 203 -4.13 3.10 -14.82
CA ARG A 203 -3.59 2.92 -16.16
C ARG A 203 -2.18 2.34 -16.08
N PRO A 204 -1.98 1.07 -16.49
CA PRO A 204 -0.63 0.57 -16.71
C PRO A 204 -0.03 1.36 -17.88
N ARG A 205 1.20 1.84 -17.70
CA ARG A 205 2.02 2.36 -18.79
C ARG A 205 3.10 1.31 -19.06
N ASN A 206 2.91 0.54 -20.13
CA ASN A 206 3.94 -0.39 -20.59
C ASN A 206 5.21 0.42 -20.86
N ALA A 207 6.31 0.04 -20.21
CA ALA A 207 7.60 0.61 -20.53
C ALA A 207 7.96 0.19 -21.97
N PRO A 208 8.46 1.11 -22.82
CA PRO A 208 8.85 0.77 -24.20
C PRO A 208 10.02 -0.23 -24.28
N SER A 209 10.66 -0.55 -23.15
CA SER A 209 11.90 -1.32 -23.02
C SER A 209 11.70 -2.84 -22.84
N GLY A 210 10.47 -3.33 -22.65
CA GLY A 210 10.25 -4.77 -22.41
C GLY A 210 10.82 -5.28 -21.08
N ASP A 211 11.23 -4.38 -20.18
CA ASP A 211 11.65 -4.70 -18.83
C ASP A 211 10.42 -4.78 -17.90
N PRO A 212 10.02 -5.97 -17.43
CA PRO A 212 8.88 -6.12 -16.52
C PRO A 212 9.07 -5.42 -15.16
N GLN A 213 10.28 -4.95 -14.83
CA GLN A 213 10.51 -4.12 -13.64
C GLN A 213 10.09 -2.64 -13.82
N GLU A 214 9.83 -2.19 -15.04
CA GLU A 214 9.44 -0.82 -15.35
C GLU A 214 7.93 -0.61 -15.55
N ASP A 215 7.08 -1.56 -15.18
CA ASP A 215 5.62 -1.39 -15.27
C ASP A 215 5.15 -0.29 -14.30
N VAL A 216 5.01 0.94 -14.82
CA VAL A 216 4.54 2.08 -14.05
C VAL A 216 3.01 2.12 -14.09
N LEU A 217 2.38 2.06 -12.91
CA LEU A 217 0.94 2.23 -12.78
C LEU A 217 0.63 3.69 -12.42
N TYR A 218 -0.27 4.32 -13.17
CA TYR A 218 -0.76 5.66 -12.86
C TYR A 218 -2.20 5.61 -12.39
N VAL A 219 -2.52 6.47 -11.42
CA VAL A 219 -3.85 6.61 -10.84
C VAL A 219 -4.30 8.04 -10.96
N GLY A 220 -5.49 8.28 -11.51
CA GLY A 220 -6.04 9.62 -11.61
C GLY A 220 -7.52 9.62 -11.96
N GLN A 221 -8.16 10.77 -11.77
CA GLN A 221 -9.51 11.04 -12.25
C GLN A 221 -9.49 12.07 -13.40
N ALA A 222 -10.63 12.24 -14.06
CA ALA A 222 -10.76 13.20 -15.14
C ALA A 222 -10.44 14.63 -14.65
N GLY A 223 -9.62 15.36 -15.40
CA GLY A 223 -9.22 16.73 -15.07
C GLY A 223 -8.03 16.85 -14.10
N GLU A 224 -7.47 15.74 -13.63
CA GLU A 224 -6.28 15.74 -12.75
C GLU A 224 -5.02 15.23 -13.48
N ILE A 225 -3.86 15.67 -12.97
CA ILE A 225 -2.57 15.08 -13.34
C ILE A 225 -2.49 13.69 -12.68
N PRO A 226 -2.34 12.60 -13.47
CA PRO A 226 -2.24 11.26 -12.90
C PRO A 226 -1.02 11.12 -11.99
N ARG A 227 -1.20 10.44 -10.87
CA ARG A 227 -0.17 10.19 -9.86
C ARG A 227 0.43 8.81 -10.05
N ARG A 228 1.74 8.69 -9.85
CA ARG A 228 2.42 7.40 -9.97
C ARG A 228 2.15 6.53 -8.73
N LEU A 229 1.63 5.33 -8.95
CA LEU A 229 1.57 4.25 -7.97
C LEU A 229 2.80 3.36 -8.12
N LYS A 230 3.75 3.51 -7.19
CA LYS A 230 4.91 2.62 -7.02
C LYS A 230 4.45 1.34 -6.32
N ASP A 231 4.71 1.21 -5.02
CA ASP A 231 4.21 0.15 -4.14
C ASP A 231 3.05 0.64 -3.25
N LEU A 232 2.99 1.94 -2.95
CA LEU A 232 1.98 2.55 -2.10
C LEU A 232 1.57 3.93 -2.61
N LEU A 233 0.27 4.21 -2.63
CA LEU A 233 -0.27 5.53 -2.93
C LEU A 233 -1.41 5.87 -1.98
N VAL A 234 -1.32 7.02 -1.33
CA VAL A 234 -2.42 7.64 -0.60
C VAL A 234 -3.06 8.67 -1.52
N TYR A 235 -4.32 8.43 -1.88
CA TYR A 235 -5.11 9.29 -2.77
C TYR A 235 -6.26 9.91 -2.00
N ARG A 236 -6.21 11.23 -1.79
CA ARG A 236 -7.27 11.98 -1.10
C ARG A 236 -8.40 12.33 -2.07
N LEU A 237 -9.62 12.04 -1.64
CA LEU A 237 -10.88 12.38 -2.31
C LEU A 237 -11.78 13.18 -1.35
N PRO A 238 -12.76 13.93 -1.87
CA PRO A 238 -13.77 14.57 -1.03
C PRO A 238 -14.51 13.58 -0.11
N GLU A 239 -14.79 12.37 -0.61
CA GLU A 239 -15.54 11.33 0.12
C GLU A 239 -14.70 10.57 1.14
N GLY A 240 -13.38 10.66 1.07
CA GLY A 240 -12.48 9.88 1.92
C GLY A 240 -11.07 9.78 1.35
N THR A 241 -10.25 8.94 1.96
CA THR A 241 -8.88 8.67 1.50
C THR A 241 -8.77 7.23 1.02
N VAL A 242 -8.32 7.05 -0.22
CA VAL A 242 -8.05 5.75 -0.82
C VAL A 242 -6.59 5.40 -0.59
N VAL A 243 -6.34 4.26 0.03
CA VAL A 243 -5.00 3.70 0.19
C VAL A 243 -4.85 2.56 -0.80
N LEU A 244 -3.87 2.66 -1.71
CA LEU A 244 -3.59 1.68 -2.76
C LEU A 244 -2.21 1.05 -2.51
N ALA A 245 -2.17 -0.26 -2.28
CA ALA A 245 -0.95 -1.04 -2.13
C ALA A 245 -0.76 -1.97 -3.34
N ARG A 246 0.43 -1.95 -3.94
CA ARG A 246 0.77 -2.74 -5.12
C ARG A 246 1.94 -3.68 -4.84
N GLU A 247 1.79 -4.92 -5.28
CA GLU A 247 2.82 -5.95 -5.28
C GLU A 247 2.82 -6.66 -6.65
N GLY A 248 3.70 -6.22 -7.56
CA GLY A 248 3.72 -6.70 -8.94
C GLY A 248 2.41 -6.37 -9.67
N ARG A 249 1.69 -7.41 -10.14
CA ARG A 249 0.36 -7.29 -10.75
C ARG A 249 -0.78 -7.28 -9.73
N ARG A 250 -0.53 -7.44 -8.43
CA ARG A 250 -1.57 -7.42 -7.39
C ARG A 250 -1.76 -6.00 -6.88
N LEU A 251 -3.01 -5.59 -6.74
CA LEU A 251 -3.40 -4.32 -6.15
C LEU A 251 -4.40 -4.58 -5.03
N ALA A 252 -4.07 -4.13 -3.82
CA ALA A 252 -5.02 -4.06 -2.72
C ALA A 252 -5.39 -2.61 -2.46
N TYR A 253 -6.63 -2.35 -2.10
CA TYR A 253 -7.04 -1.02 -1.68
C TYR A 253 -8.08 -1.04 -0.59
N LEU A 254 -8.14 0.05 0.15
CA LEU A 254 -9.17 0.33 1.14
C LEU A 254 -9.55 1.81 1.05
N VAL A 255 -10.78 2.10 1.46
CA VAL A 255 -11.31 3.45 1.55
C VAL A 255 -11.49 3.78 3.01
N MET A 256 -10.88 4.86 3.46
CA MET A 256 -11.04 5.37 4.81
C MET A 256 -11.84 6.67 4.79
N GLY A 257 -12.53 6.95 5.90
CA GLY A 257 -13.00 8.31 6.15
C GLY A 257 -11.82 9.29 6.16
N ASN A 258 -12.09 10.54 5.82
CA ASN A 258 -11.07 11.58 6.00
C ASN A 258 -10.84 11.77 7.51
N PRO A 259 -9.58 11.68 7.99
CA PRO A 259 -9.23 12.01 9.36
C PRO A 259 -9.41 13.51 9.64
#